data_AF-A0A183EFB5-F1
#
_entry.id   AF-A0A183EFB5-F1
#
_cell.length_a   1.000
_cell.length_b   1.000
_cell.length_c   1.000
_cell.angle_alpha   90.00
_cell.angle_beta   90.00
_cell.angle_gamma   90.00
#
_symmetry.space_group_name_H-M   'P 1'
#
loop_
_entity.id
_entity.type
_entity.pdbx_description
1 polymer ?
#
loop_
_entity_poly.entity_id
_entity_poly.type
_entity_poly.pdbx_seq_one_letter_code
_entity_poly.pdbx_strand_id
1 'polypeptide(L)'
;MKWLELEREGCIAGVENLLASEDCWKNRYQNLSDVDVQRVPECTDQFLLMIEAITERYRLIESLDVQSQFLNVQIFLLDDFRLRLAQISQQLSSPWEEPFIQILNCAWYIAYVLDEWNEVDIFIRIQACGKRAHFRGVFDDVADMYRHIWQQRARDLTVAFYQHIRARIRRYERENWFSWDSCESLDLTASFCPFLLEVRRLLNYVNSVISPVSAAKIYELLNEKVADVLLKTITNISIKLVFIVSCIGDTRKISETFQPYSSHSNDCFYVIQVKKRAVR
;
A
#
# COMPACT_ATOMS: atom_id res chain seq x y z
N MET A 1 -5.61 32.40 20.79
CA MET A 1 -5.53 32.01 22.22
C MET A 1 -6.72 31.14 22.59
N LYS A 2 -7.85 31.63 23.11
CA LYS A 2 -9.02 30.77 23.41
C LYS A 2 -9.67 30.11 22.17
N TRP A 3 -9.70 30.80 21.03
CA TRP A 3 -10.24 30.23 19.79
C TRP A 3 -9.41 29.03 19.29
N LEU A 4 -8.07 29.10 19.36
CA LEU A 4 -7.21 27.98 18.95
C LEU A 4 -7.42 26.73 19.81
N GLU A 5 -7.66 26.91 21.10
CA GLU A 5 -7.99 25.82 22.03
C GLU A 5 -9.32 25.17 21.64
N LEU A 6 -10.37 25.97 21.45
CA LEU A 6 -11.68 25.48 21.01
C LEU A 6 -11.62 24.78 19.65
N GLU A 7 -10.83 25.32 18.72
CA GLU A 7 -10.63 24.72 17.40
C GLU A 7 -9.96 23.34 17.53
N ARG A 8 -8.89 23.25 18.32
CA ARG A 8 -8.17 22.00 18.58
C ARG A 8 -9.08 20.98 19.25
N GLU A 9 -9.77 21.34 20.33
CA GLU A 9 -10.67 20.45 21.07
C GLU A 9 -11.82 19.96 20.19
N GLY A 10 -12.46 20.88 19.45
CA GLY A 10 -13.54 20.55 18.52
C GLY A 10 -13.10 19.60 17.41
N CYS A 11 -11.90 19.80 16.85
CA CYS A 11 -11.37 18.92 15.80
C CYS A 11 -10.98 17.54 16.34
N ILE A 12 -10.39 17.45 17.53
CA ILE A 12 -10.08 16.15 18.16
C ILE A 12 -11.36 15.34 18.37
N ALA A 13 -12.39 15.97 18.94
CA ALA A 13 -13.71 15.33 19.09
C ALA A 13 -14.33 14.96 17.73
N GLY A 14 -14.13 15.81 16.72
CA GLY A 14 -14.50 15.54 15.33
C GLY A 14 -13.87 14.24 14.81
N VAL A 15 -12.54 14.10 14.92
CA VAL A 15 -11.81 12.89 14.50
C VAL A 15 -12.32 11.65 15.23
N GLU A 16 -12.61 11.75 16.53
CA GLU A 16 -13.15 10.64 17.31
C GLU A 16 -14.50 10.18 16.78
N ASN A 17 -15.41 11.12 16.48
CA ASN A 17 -16.70 10.80 15.89
C ASN A 17 -16.55 10.20 14.48
N LEU A 18 -15.62 10.70 13.68
CA LEU A 18 -15.34 10.16 12.34
C LEU A 18 -14.89 8.70 12.40
N LEU A 19 -13.97 8.37 13.30
CA LEU A 19 -13.44 7.01 13.47
C LEU A 19 -14.40 6.07 14.20
N ALA A 20 -15.38 6.60 14.93
CA ALA A 20 -16.42 5.81 15.58
C ALA A 20 -17.62 5.49 14.66
N SER A 21 -17.72 6.13 13.49
CA SER A 21 -18.79 5.88 12.53
C SER A 21 -18.73 4.43 11.99
N GLU A 22 -19.89 3.80 11.83
CA GLU A 22 -20.00 2.42 11.35
C GLU A 22 -19.40 2.23 9.94
N ASP A 23 -19.52 3.27 9.10
CA ASP A 23 -19.11 3.23 7.70
C ASP A 23 -17.73 3.87 7.46
N CYS A 24 -17.01 4.23 8.52
CA CYS A 24 -15.79 5.04 8.44
C CYS A 24 -14.69 4.44 7.54
N TRP A 25 -14.63 3.11 7.41
CA TRP A 25 -13.64 2.40 6.58
C TRP A 25 -14.16 2.05 5.18
N LYS A 26 -15.45 2.25 4.91
CA LYS A 26 -16.00 2.00 3.59
C LYS A 26 -15.52 3.06 2.61
N ASN A 27 -15.47 2.71 1.32
CA ASN A 27 -15.09 3.65 0.27
C ASN A 27 -16.03 4.86 0.27
N ARG A 28 -15.47 6.08 0.15
CA ARG A 28 -16.24 7.34 0.16
C ARG A 28 -17.31 7.44 -0.93
N TYR A 29 -17.18 6.68 -2.03
CA TYR A 29 -18.11 6.64 -3.15
C TYR A 29 -18.63 5.21 -3.40
N GLN A 30 -19.22 4.58 -2.39
CA GLN A 30 -19.72 3.19 -2.45
C GLN A 30 -20.54 2.88 -3.72
N ASN A 31 -21.35 3.84 -4.17
CA ASN A 31 -22.25 3.67 -5.33
C ASN A 31 -21.64 4.05 -6.69
N LEU A 32 -20.40 4.58 -6.71
CA LEU A 32 -19.68 5.05 -7.90
C LEU A 32 -18.19 4.66 -7.85
N SER A 33 -17.90 3.50 -7.25
CA SER A 33 -16.52 3.04 -6.96
C SER A 33 -15.68 2.77 -8.21
N ASP A 34 -16.32 2.61 -9.37
CA ASP A 34 -15.72 2.51 -10.69
C ASP A 34 -15.06 3.82 -11.16
N VAL A 35 -15.43 4.95 -10.55
CA VAL A 35 -14.86 6.28 -10.83
C VAL A 35 -13.79 6.67 -9.80
N ASP A 36 -13.82 6.10 -8.58
CA ASP A 36 -12.89 6.47 -7.51
C ASP A 36 -11.53 5.76 -7.64
N VAL A 37 -10.64 6.37 -8.42
CA VAL A 37 -9.26 5.89 -8.60
C VAL A 37 -8.46 5.91 -7.29
N GLN A 38 -8.88 6.68 -6.28
CA GLN A 38 -8.15 6.79 -5.01
C GLN A 38 -8.57 5.76 -3.97
N ARG A 39 -9.78 5.20 -4.09
CA ARG A 39 -10.37 4.22 -3.16
C ARG A 39 -10.24 4.59 -1.68
N VAL A 40 -10.43 5.87 -1.38
CA VAL A 40 -10.20 6.42 -0.04
C VAL A 40 -11.39 6.09 0.86
N PRO A 41 -11.14 5.73 2.14
CA PRO A 41 -12.22 5.52 3.09
C PRO A 41 -12.94 6.82 3.48
N GLU A 42 -14.20 6.71 3.87
CA GLU A 42 -15.02 7.86 4.31
C GLU A 42 -14.36 8.67 5.42
N CYS A 43 -13.73 8.02 6.39
CA CYS A 43 -13.05 8.71 7.50
C CYS A 43 -11.97 9.67 7.03
N THR A 44 -11.25 9.33 5.95
CA THR A 44 -10.15 10.14 5.42
C THR A 44 -10.67 11.30 4.59
N ASP A 45 -11.73 11.06 3.80
CA ASP A 45 -12.37 12.12 3.03
C ASP A 45 -12.96 13.18 3.95
N GLN A 46 -13.72 12.76 4.96
CA GLN A 46 -14.30 13.67 5.96
C GLN A 46 -13.24 14.38 6.80
N PHE A 47 -12.15 13.68 7.15
CA PHE A 47 -11.02 14.30 7.84
C PHE A 47 -10.39 15.42 7.01
N LEU A 48 -10.12 15.18 5.73
CA LEU A 48 -9.54 16.21 4.85
C LEU A 48 -10.50 17.39 4.64
N LEU A 49 -11.81 17.15 4.49
CA LEU A 49 -12.81 18.22 4.45
C LEU A 49 -12.81 19.06 5.72
N MET A 50 -12.65 18.43 6.89
CA MET A 50 -12.53 19.15 8.17
C MET A 50 -11.27 20.03 8.19
N ILE A 51 -10.14 19.52 7.70
CA ILE A 51 -8.89 20.27 7.61
C ILE A 51 -9.00 21.45 6.62
N GLU A 52 -9.62 21.25 5.47
CA GLU A 52 -9.91 22.31 4.51
C GLU A 52 -10.82 23.38 5.13
N ALA A 53 -11.84 22.97 5.87
CA ALA A 53 -12.71 23.92 6.57
C ALA A 53 -11.95 24.79 7.59
N ILE A 54 -10.95 24.22 8.30
CA ILE A 54 -10.05 25.01 9.17
C ILE A 54 -9.29 26.04 8.31
N THR A 55 -8.74 25.59 7.18
CA THR A 55 -8.01 26.45 6.23
C THR A 55 -8.85 27.63 5.75
N GLU A 56 -10.10 27.38 5.34
CA GLU A 56 -11.00 28.45 4.91
C GLU A 56 -11.30 29.46 6.03
N ARG A 57 -11.42 29.01 7.28
CA ARG A 57 -11.67 29.91 8.42
C ARG A 57 -10.51 30.85 8.67
N TYR A 58 -9.28 30.33 8.77
CA TYR A 58 -8.14 31.20 9.11
C TYR A 58 -7.60 31.98 7.91
N ARG A 59 -7.91 31.58 6.66
CA ARG A 59 -7.54 32.34 5.46
C ARG A 59 -8.05 33.78 5.48
N LEU A 60 -9.19 34.01 6.13
CA LEU A 60 -9.85 35.31 6.24
C LEU A 60 -9.23 36.22 7.32
N ILE A 61 -8.34 35.70 8.17
CA ILE A 61 -7.73 36.47 9.26
C ILE A 61 -6.61 37.36 8.71
N GLU A 62 -6.63 38.66 8.99
CA GLU A 62 -5.60 39.58 8.48
C GLU A 62 -4.20 39.34 9.09
N SER A 63 -4.14 38.90 10.35
CA SER A 63 -2.88 38.67 11.07
C SER A 63 -2.21 37.36 10.66
N LEU A 64 -1.05 37.46 10.00
CA LEU A 64 -0.21 36.32 9.64
C LEU A 64 0.29 35.52 10.85
N ASP A 65 0.53 36.18 11.98
CA ASP A 65 0.91 35.49 13.22
C ASP A 65 -0.20 34.58 13.73
N VAL A 66 -1.46 34.98 13.57
CA VAL A 66 -2.62 34.15 13.92
C VAL A 66 -2.84 33.05 12.89
N GLN A 67 -2.70 33.34 11.59
CA GLN A 67 -2.75 32.31 10.53
C GLN A 67 -1.70 31.22 10.78
N SER A 68 -0.47 31.59 11.13
CA SER A 68 0.60 30.65 11.45
C SER A 68 0.25 29.77 12.67
N GLN A 69 -0.40 30.33 13.69
CA GLN A 69 -0.86 29.55 14.84
C GLN A 69 -1.93 28.52 14.45
N PHE A 70 -2.88 28.86 13.58
CA PHE A 70 -3.86 27.91 13.06
C PHE A 70 -3.23 26.84 12.18
N LEU A 71 -2.27 27.21 11.33
CA LEU A 71 -1.52 26.25 10.54
C LEU A 71 -0.80 25.22 11.42
N ASN A 72 -0.25 25.62 12.56
CA ASN A 72 0.33 24.68 13.53
C ASN A 72 -0.72 23.74 14.14
N VAL A 73 -1.97 24.19 14.33
CA VAL A 73 -3.07 23.32 14.77
C VAL A 73 -3.43 22.31 13.67
N GLN A 74 -3.50 22.76 12.42
CA GLN A 74 -3.73 21.90 11.25
C GLN A 74 -2.65 20.82 11.11
N ILE A 75 -1.37 21.18 11.21
CA ILE A 75 -0.23 20.25 11.20
C ILE A 75 -0.33 19.25 12.36
N PHE A 76 -0.68 19.73 13.55
CA PHE A 76 -0.89 18.85 14.71
C PHE A 76 -2.01 17.83 14.47
N LEU A 77 -3.14 18.25 13.90
CA LEU A 77 -4.26 17.34 13.63
C LEU A 77 -3.92 16.29 12.57
N LEU A 78 -3.15 16.67 11.55
CA LEU A 78 -2.60 15.73 10.57
C LEU A 78 -1.72 14.67 11.25
N ASP A 79 -0.82 15.06 12.13
CA ASP A 79 0.02 14.09 12.85
C ASP A 79 -0.79 13.23 13.85
N ASP A 80 -1.77 13.80 14.55
CA ASP A 80 -2.65 13.04 15.44
C ASP A 80 -3.45 11.97 14.69
N PHE A 81 -4.06 12.34 13.56
CA PHE A 81 -4.79 11.38 12.72
C PHE A 81 -3.86 10.27 12.21
N ARG A 82 -2.65 10.63 11.78
CA ARG A 82 -1.61 9.69 11.37
C ARG A 82 -1.28 8.68 12.49
N LEU A 83 -1.10 9.14 13.73
CA LEU A 83 -0.84 8.28 14.88
C LEU A 83 -2.00 7.31 15.16
N ARG A 84 -3.24 7.80 15.06
CA ARG A 84 -4.44 6.95 15.20
C ARG A 84 -4.50 5.85 14.14
N LEU A 85 -4.22 6.17 12.87
CA LEU A 85 -4.13 5.15 11.80
C LEU A 85 -3.04 4.10 12.10
N ALA A 86 -1.87 4.54 12.58
CA ALA A 86 -0.78 3.64 12.96
C ALA A 86 -1.19 2.70 14.10
N GLN A 87 -1.90 3.22 15.10
CA GLN A 87 -2.36 2.47 16.26
C GLN A 87 -3.44 1.44 15.87
N ILE A 88 -4.44 1.84 15.09
CA ILE A 88 -5.51 0.94 14.64
C ILE A 88 -4.92 -0.22 13.84
N SER A 89 -4.01 0.06 12.92
CA SER A 89 -3.35 -1.01 12.15
C SER A 89 -2.49 -1.95 13.00
N GLN A 90 -1.94 -1.49 14.13
CA GLN A 90 -1.19 -2.35 15.07
C GLN A 90 -2.09 -3.25 15.93
N GLN A 91 -3.36 -2.88 16.10
CA GLN A 91 -4.33 -3.67 16.88
C GLN A 91 -4.97 -4.80 16.07
N LEU A 92 -4.82 -4.79 14.74
CA LEU A 92 -5.31 -5.85 13.88
C LEU A 92 -4.50 -7.14 14.06
N SER A 93 -5.18 -8.29 13.98
CA SER A 93 -4.51 -9.58 14.14
C SER A 93 -3.76 -9.98 12.88
N SER A 94 -4.15 -9.43 11.72
CA SER A 94 -3.63 -9.78 10.41
C SER A 94 -3.74 -8.63 9.42
N PRO A 95 -2.75 -8.45 8.51
CA PRO A 95 -2.83 -7.53 7.37
C PRO A 95 -3.95 -7.81 6.36
N TRP A 96 -4.63 -8.95 6.50
CA TRP A 96 -5.79 -9.32 5.68
C TRP A 96 -7.13 -8.92 6.30
N GLU A 97 -7.13 -8.37 7.51
CA GLU A 97 -8.33 -7.88 8.19
C GLU A 97 -8.61 -6.43 7.82
N GLU A 98 -9.89 -6.08 7.71
CA GLU A 98 -10.31 -4.69 7.60
C GLU A 98 -10.05 -3.97 8.94
N PRO A 99 -9.50 -2.74 8.96
CA PRO A 99 -9.26 -1.84 7.82
C PRO A 99 -7.79 -1.75 7.36
N PHE A 100 -7.02 -2.84 7.36
CA PHE A 100 -5.57 -2.76 7.09
C PHE A 100 -5.22 -2.13 5.74
N ILE A 101 -5.88 -2.55 4.66
CA ILE A 101 -5.61 -2.02 3.31
C ILE A 101 -6.22 -0.63 3.13
N GLN A 102 -7.35 -0.35 3.79
CA GLN A 102 -7.95 0.98 3.84
C GLN A 102 -6.95 1.98 4.43
N ILE A 103 -6.23 1.62 5.49
CA ILE A 103 -5.17 2.45 6.08
C ILE A 103 -4.02 2.73 5.10
N LEU A 104 -3.67 1.78 4.22
CA LEU A 104 -2.73 2.04 3.12
C LEU A 104 -3.29 3.10 2.16
N ASN A 105 -4.56 3.00 1.76
CA ASN A 105 -5.20 4.00 0.91
C ASN A 105 -5.21 5.38 1.59
N CYS A 106 -5.55 5.46 2.88
CA CYS A 106 -5.51 6.70 3.66
C CYS A 106 -4.12 7.34 3.62
N ALA A 107 -3.09 6.57 3.98
CA ALA A 107 -1.73 7.10 4.13
C ALA A 107 -1.15 7.58 2.79
N TRP A 108 -1.41 6.84 1.71
CA TRP A 108 -1.00 7.26 0.37
C TRP A 108 -1.70 8.55 -0.07
N TYR A 109 -3.02 8.59 0.08
CA TYR A 109 -3.82 9.72 -0.39
C TYR A 109 -3.53 10.99 0.39
N ILE A 110 -3.41 10.92 1.72
CA ILE A 110 -3.07 12.11 2.51
C ILE A 110 -1.69 12.62 2.15
N ALA A 111 -0.68 11.75 1.98
CA ALA A 111 0.64 12.18 1.54
C ALA A 111 0.57 12.92 0.19
N TYR A 112 -0.20 12.40 -0.77
CA TYR A 112 -0.43 13.05 -2.06
C TYR A 112 -1.11 14.43 -1.91
N VAL A 113 -2.16 14.54 -1.09
CA VAL A 113 -2.86 15.81 -0.86
C VAL A 113 -1.94 16.85 -0.19
N LEU A 114 -1.08 16.42 0.74
CA LEU A 114 -0.12 17.30 1.39
C LEU A 114 0.94 17.82 0.41
N ASP A 115 1.37 16.99 -0.54
CA ASP A 115 2.26 17.43 -1.63
C ASP A 115 1.59 18.53 -2.47
N GLU A 116 0.32 18.36 -2.83
CA GLU A 116 -0.44 19.39 -3.56
C GLU A 116 -0.62 20.67 -2.72
N TRP A 117 -0.85 20.54 -1.41
CA TRP A 117 -1.01 21.68 -0.51
C TRP A 117 0.27 22.49 -0.33
N ASN A 118 1.45 21.89 -0.48
CA ASN A 118 2.71 22.64 -0.45
C ASN A 118 2.80 23.69 -1.57
N GLU A 119 2.05 23.50 -2.67
CA GLU A 119 2.02 24.42 -3.82
C GLU A 119 0.91 25.48 -3.72
N VAL A 120 0.12 25.50 -2.65
CA VAL A 120 -1.00 26.45 -2.50
C VAL A 120 -0.53 27.76 -1.84
N ASP A 121 -0.84 28.89 -2.50
CA ASP A 121 -0.39 30.24 -2.16
C ASP A 121 -0.50 30.64 -0.68
N ILE A 122 -1.60 30.26 0.00
CA ILE A 122 -1.79 30.63 1.40
C ILE A 122 -0.69 30.02 2.29
N PHE A 123 -0.33 28.75 2.06
CA PHE A 123 0.66 28.05 2.86
C PHE A 123 2.06 28.57 2.55
N ILE A 124 2.37 28.81 1.27
CA ILE A 124 3.62 29.44 0.83
C ILE A 124 3.77 30.81 1.48
N ARG A 125 2.71 31.63 1.49
CA ARG A 125 2.73 32.96 2.11
C ARG A 125 2.95 32.90 3.62
N ILE A 126 2.22 32.04 4.33
CA ILE A 126 2.37 31.89 5.79
C ILE A 126 3.78 31.41 6.12
N GLN A 127 4.34 30.50 5.33
CA GLN A 127 5.70 29.99 5.50
C GLN A 127 6.76 31.06 5.23
N ALA A 128 6.67 31.78 4.11
CA ALA A 128 7.65 32.77 3.69
C ALA A 128 7.72 33.98 4.64
N CYS A 129 6.56 34.40 5.18
CA CYS A 129 6.50 35.48 6.17
C CYS A 129 6.77 34.99 7.60
N GLY A 130 6.70 33.68 7.85
CA GLY A 130 7.09 33.09 9.11
C GLY A 130 8.58 33.25 9.38
N LYS A 131 8.99 33.19 10.67
CA LYS A 131 10.41 33.27 11.09
C LYS A 131 11.27 32.07 10.66
N ARG A 132 10.79 31.24 9.73
CA ARG A 132 11.46 30.05 9.22
C ARG A 132 11.29 29.99 7.71
N ALA A 133 12.23 30.60 6.98
CA ALA A 133 12.39 30.35 5.56
C ALA A 133 12.89 28.91 5.38
N HIS A 134 11.97 27.94 5.35
CA HIS A 134 12.28 26.57 4.98
C HIS A 134 12.40 26.48 3.47
N PHE A 135 13.42 25.77 2.99
CA PHE A 135 13.57 25.39 1.57
C PHE A 135 12.57 24.29 1.15
N ARG A 136 11.97 23.62 2.13
CA ARG A 136 10.98 22.55 2.00
C ARG A 136 9.56 23.09 2.18
N GLY A 137 8.56 22.44 1.59
CA GLY A 137 7.15 22.77 1.81
C GLY A 137 6.76 22.58 3.28
N VAL A 138 5.79 23.38 3.75
CA VAL A 138 5.37 23.37 5.17
C VAL A 138 4.81 22.02 5.64
N PHE A 139 4.31 21.19 4.71
CA PHE A 139 3.77 19.86 5.00
C PHE A 139 4.72 18.71 4.67
N ASP A 140 5.92 18.97 4.15
CA ASP A 140 6.87 17.93 3.68
C ASP A 140 7.15 16.87 4.75
N ASP A 141 7.42 17.31 5.98
CA ASP A 141 7.75 16.40 7.08
C ASP A 141 6.54 15.50 7.43
N VAL A 142 5.33 16.05 7.41
CA VAL A 142 4.11 15.28 7.70
C VAL A 142 3.78 14.32 6.56
N ALA A 143 3.95 14.76 5.31
CA ALA A 143 3.80 13.91 4.13
C ALA A 143 4.78 12.73 4.18
N ASP A 144 6.05 12.98 4.52
CA ASP A 144 7.07 11.95 4.73
C ASP A 144 6.66 10.95 5.83
N MET A 145 6.06 11.41 6.91
CA MET A 145 5.57 10.54 7.99
C MET A 145 4.39 9.66 7.55
N TYR A 146 3.49 10.15 6.69
CA TYR A 146 2.44 9.33 6.08
C TYR A 146 3.01 8.30 5.10
N ARG A 147 3.95 8.70 4.23
CA ARG A 147 4.68 7.77 3.35
C ARG A 147 5.38 6.69 4.17
N HIS A 148 5.94 7.03 5.32
CA HIS A 148 6.57 6.07 6.21
C HIS A 148 5.61 5.02 6.74
N ILE A 149 4.42 5.42 7.21
CA ILE A 149 3.36 4.46 7.61
C ILE A 149 3.00 3.56 6.44
N TRP A 150 2.77 4.15 5.26
CA TRP A 150 2.43 3.37 4.07
C TRP A 150 3.47 2.31 3.78
N GLN A 151 4.76 2.68 3.79
CA GLN A 151 5.87 1.76 3.55
C GLN A 151 5.94 0.64 4.59
N GLN A 152 5.75 0.96 5.88
CA GLN A 152 5.72 -0.05 6.94
C GLN A 152 4.57 -1.05 6.73
N ARG A 153 3.35 -0.56 6.53
CA ARG A 153 2.17 -1.43 6.34
C ARG A 153 2.23 -2.23 5.05
N ALA A 154 2.81 -1.67 3.98
CA ALA A 154 3.04 -2.40 2.74
C ALA A 154 4.00 -3.57 2.95
N ARG A 155 5.06 -3.38 3.76
CA ARG A 155 5.98 -4.46 4.14
C ARG A 155 5.27 -5.53 4.96
N ASP A 156 4.47 -5.15 5.94
CA ASP A 156 3.72 -6.08 6.79
C ASP A 156 2.76 -6.95 5.94
N LEU A 157 2.00 -6.33 5.03
CA LEU A 157 1.14 -7.04 4.06
C LEU A 157 1.97 -8.00 3.18
N THR A 158 3.12 -7.55 2.70
CA THR A 158 4.02 -8.34 1.85
C THR A 158 4.61 -9.53 2.61
N VAL A 159 4.93 -9.38 3.89
CA VAL A 159 5.38 -10.47 4.77
C VAL A 159 4.27 -11.49 4.97
N ALA A 160 3.05 -11.04 5.27
CA ALA A 160 1.90 -11.92 5.41
C ALA A 160 1.60 -12.68 4.10
N PHE A 161 1.64 -11.99 2.95
CA PHE A 161 1.50 -12.61 1.62
C PHE A 161 2.54 -13.70 1.40
N TYR A 162 3.81 -13.42 1.67
CA TYR A 162 4.89 -14.41 1.58
C TYR A 162 4.58 -15.66 2.42
N GLN A 163 4.11 -15.50 3.66
CA GLN A 163 3.78 -16.63 4.53
C GLN A 163 2.69 -17.53 3.94
N HIS A 164 1.61 -16.94 3.40
CA HIS A 164 0.53 -17.68 2.75
C HIS A 164 1.04 -18.49 1.56
N ILE A 165 1.73 -17.86 0.61
CA ILE A 165 2.18 -18.53 -0.61
C ILE A 165 3.27 -19.56 -0.31
N ARG A 166 4.16 -19.30 0.65
CA ARG A 166 5.22 -20.23 1.07
C ARG A 166 4.63 -21.49 1.70
N ALA A 167 3.51 -21.40 2.42
CA ALA A 167 2.84 -22.58 2.96
C ALA A 167 2.28 -23.48 1.84
N ARG A 168 1.80 -22.88 0.74
CA ARG A 168 1.20 -23.61 -0.39
C ARG A 168 2.23 -24.27 -1.31
N ILE A 169 3.42 -23.70 -1.47
CA ILE A 169 4.46 -24.29 -2.34
C ILE A 169 5.13 -25.54 -1.76
N ARG A 170 4.98 -25.81 -0.46
CA ARG A 170 5.63 -26.98 0.20
C ARG A 170 5.27 -28.33 -0.42
N ARG A 171 4.13 -28.45 -1.09
CA ARG A 171 3.74 -29.68 -1.79
C ARG A 171 4.60 -29.91 -3.03
N TYR A 172 4.79 -28.86 -3.82
CA TYR A 172 5.69 -28.84 -4.97
C TYR A 172 7.13 -29.22 -4.58
N GLU A 173 7.62 -28.69 -3.47
CA GLU A 173 8.97 -29.01 -2.96
C GLU A 173 9.19 -30.50 -2.64
N ARG A 174 8.12 -31.22 -2.29
CA ARG A 174 8.19 -32.63 -1.85
C ARG A 174 7.92 -33.62 -2.98
N GLU A 175 7.64 -33.14 -4.19
CA GLU A 175 7.44 -34.05 -5.31
C GLU A 175 8.72 -34.80 -5.66
N ASN A 176 8.54 -36.04 -6.13
CA ASN A 176 9.66 -36.85 -6.57
C ASN A 176 10.04 -36.50 -8.01
N TRP A 177 10.67 -35.33 -8.18
CA TRP A 177 11.12 -34.84 -9.48
C TRP A 177 12.08 -35.81 -10.20
N PHE A 178 12.69 -36.76 -9.48
CA PHE A 178 13.58 -37.76 -10.05
C PHE A 178 12.89 -38.87 -10.82
N SER A 179 11.65 -39.20 -10.46
CA SER A 179 10.86 -40.27 -11.07
C SER A 179 9.95 -39.79 -12.19
N TRP A 180 10.08 -38.53 -12.61
CA TRP A 180 9.24 -37.98 -13.66
C TRP A 180 9.78 -38.38 -15.03
N ASP A 181 8.97 -39.10 -15.79
CA ASP A 181 9.28 -39.44 -17.17
C ASP A 181 9.18 -38.16 -18.03
N SER A 182 10.18 -37.96 -18.89
CA SER A 182 10.46 -36.73 -19.64
C SER A 182 9.40 -36.32 -20.68
N CYS A 183 8.18 -36.86 -20.60
CA CYS A 183 7.15 -36.76 -21.63
C CYS A 183 5.88 -36.00 -21.19
N GLU A 184 5.79 -35.54 -19.94
CA GLU A 184 4.58 -34.89 -19.45
C GLU A 184 4.68 -33.35 -19.55
N SER A 185 4.10 -32.86 -20.65
CA SER A 185 3.61 -31.53 -21.02
C SER A 185 4.13 -30.24 -20.35
N LEU A 186 4.13 -29.14 -21.12
CA LEU A 186 4.27 -27.74 -20.65
C LEU A 186 3.07 -27.24 -19.81
N ASP A 187 2.23 -28.17 -19.34
CA ASP A 187 1.04 -27.86 -18.56
C ASP A 187 1.40 -27.62 -17.09
N LEU A 188 0.46 -27.01 -16.37
CA LEU A 188 0.63 -26.67 -14.97
C LEU A 188 0.76 -27.94 -14.12
N THR A 189 1.83 -28.04 -13.33
CA THR A 189 2.01 -29.19 -12.43
C THR A 189 0.90 -29.20 -11.37
N ALA A 190 0.30 -30.37 -11.12
CA ALA A 190 -0.82 -30.48 -10.18
C ALA A 190 -0.47 -30.01 -8.75
N SER A 191 0.77 -30.26 -8.29
CA SER A 191 1.28 -29.77 -7.00
C SER A 191 1.51 -28.27 -6.93
N PHE A 192 1.69 -27.61 -8.07
CA PHE A 192 1.89 -26.18 -8.19
C PHE A 192 0.57 -25.40 -8.21
N CYS A 193 -0.50 -26.03 -8.68
CA CYS A 193 -1.81 -25.42 -8.79
C CYS A 193 -2.31 -24.76 -7.47
N PRO A 194 -2.20 -25.39 -6.29
CA PRO A 194 -2.56 -24.74 -5.01
C PRO A 194 -1.77 -23.45 -4.72
N PHE A 195 -0.50 -23.37 -5.14
CA PHE A 195 0.30 -22.15 -5.00
C PHE A 195 -0.20 -21.07 -5.94
N LEU A 196 -0.39 -21.40 -7.23
CA LEU A 196 -0.85 -20.44 -8.24
C LEU A 196 -2.23 -19.87 -7.89
N LEU A 197 -3.16 -20.73 -7.44
CA LEU A 197 -4.50 -20.32 -7.03
C LEU A 197 -4.47 -19.40 -5.81
N GLU A 198 -3.59 -19.66 -4.83
CA GLU A 198 -3.45 -18.80 -3.66
C GLU A 198 -2.86 -17.43 -4.02
N VAL A 199 -1.82 -17.39 -4.86
CA VAL A 199 -1.27 -16.13 -5.40
C VAL A 199 -2.37 -15.33 -6.09
N ARG A 200 -3.12 -15.96 -7.00
CA ARG A 200 -4.23 -15.30 -7.72
C ARG A 200 -5.30 -14.80 -6.77
N ARG A 201 -5.71 -15.60 -5.79
CA ARG A 201 -6.73 -15.22 -4.79
C ARG A 201 -6.31 -13.97 -4.02
N LEU A 202 -5.07 -13.95 -3.51
CA LEU A 202 -4.54 -12.83 -2.73
C LEU A 202 -4.36 -11.57 -3.59
N LEU A 203 -3.83 -11.70 -4.82
CA LEU A 203 -3.69 -10.57 -5.74
C LEU A 203 -5.05 -9.98 -6.13
N ASN A 204 -6.05 -10.82 -6.40
CA ASN A 204 -7.40 -10.39 -6.70
C ASN A 204 -8.02 -9.62 -5.53
N TYR A 205 -7.83 -10.13 -4.31
CA TYR A 205 -8.31 -9.46 -3.11
C TYR A 205 -7.66 -8.08 -2.95
N VAL A 206 -6.32 -8.01 -3.00
CA VAL A 206 -5.60 -6.72 -2.95
C VAL A 206 -6.10 -5.79 -4.05
N ASN A 207 -6.24 -6.27 -5.29
CA ASN A 207 -6.76 -5.51 -6.42
C ASN A 207 -8.20 -5.01 -6.24
N SER A 208 -9.04 -5.67 -5.45
CA SER A 208 -10.40 -5.20 -5.20
C SER A 208 -10.47 -4.05 -4.21
N VAL A 209 -9.45 -3.87 -3.35
CA VAL A 209 -9.50 -2.91 -2.24
C VAL A 209 -8.43 -1.82 -2.30
N ILE A 210 -7.23 -2.09 -2.83
CA ILE A 210 -6.14 -1.11 -2.90
C ILE A 210 -6.45 -0.03 -3.95
N SER A 211 -6.07 1.21 -3.69
CA SER A 211 -6.10 2.29 -4.67
C SER A 211 -5.28 1.93 -5.93
N PRO A 212 -5.85 2.03 -7.15
CA PRO A 212 -5.11 1.89 -8.39
C PRO A 212 -3.82 2.71 -8.47
N VAL A 213 -3.77 3.89 -7.84
CA VAL A 213 -2.58 4.77 -7.85
C VAL A 213 -1.40 4.16 -7.09
N SER A 214 -1.66 3.48 -5.97
CA SER A 214 -0.62 2.83 -5.16
C SER A 214 -0.43 1.34 -5.48
N ALA A 215 -1.37 0.76 -6.23
CA ALA A 215 -1.41 -0.65 -6.58
C ALA A 215 -0.12 -1.14 -7.26
N ALA A 216 0.40 -0.36 -8.22
CA ALA A 216 1.61 -0.70 -8.95
C ALA A 216 2.80 -0.98 -8.00
N LYS A 217 2.97 -0.14 -6.96
CA LYS A 217 4.06 -0.31 -6.01
C LYS A 217 3.85 -1.52 -5.10
N ILE A 218 2.62 -1.80 -4.69
CA ILE A 218 2.30 -3.02 -3.95
C ILE A 218 2.57 -4.25 -4.82
N TYR A 219 2.16 -4.27 -6.08
CA TYR A 219 2.38 -5.42 -6.96
C TYR A 219 3.84 -5.68 -7.24
N GLU A 220 4.68 -4.65 -7.34
CA GLU A 220 6.13 -4.78 -7.40
C GLU A 220 6.64 -5.58 -6.19
N LEU A 221 6.28 -5.17 -4.97
CA LEU A 221 6.69 -5.83 -3.72
C LEU A 221 6.15 -7.27 -3.60
N LEU A 222 4.90 -7.51 -4.00
CA LEU A 222 4.31 -8.85 -3.97
C LEU A 222 4.97 -9.77 -5.00
N ASN A 223 5.26 -9.26 -6.19
CA ASN A 223 5.93 -10.01 -7.25
C ASN A 223 7.36 -10.41 -6.83
N GLU A 224 8.09 -9.51 -6.17
CA GLU A 224 9.38 -9.84 -5.56
C GLU A 224 9.29 -11.01 -4.59
N LYS A 225 8.23 -11.09 -3.76
CA LYS A 225 8.03 -12.23 -2.86
C LYS A 225 7.68 -13.52 -3.58
N VAL A 226 6.88 -13.47 -4.65
CA VAL A 226 6.64 -14.64 -5.48
C VAL A 226 7.96 -15.14 -6.09
N ALA A 227 8.75 -14.25 -6.67
CA ALA A 227 10.06 -14.58 -7.24
C ALA A 227 10.99 -15.20 -6.18
N ASP A 228 11.08 -14.62 -4.98
CA ASP A 228 11.88 -15.14 -3.87
C ASP A 228 11.46 -16.56 -3.46
N VAL A 229 10.15 -16.81 -3.34
CA VAL A 229 9.64 -18.16 -3.00
C VAL A 229 10.00 -19.18 -4.06
N LEU A 230 9.79 -18.85 -5.34
CA LEU A 230 10.10 -19.75 -6.47
C LEU A 230 11.60 -20.03 -6.55
N LEU A 231 12.44 -18.99 -6.45
CA LEU A 231 13.90 -19.13 -6.51
C LEU A 231 14.41 -20.05 -5.40
N LYS A 232 13.94 -19.84 -4.15
CA LYS A 232 14.29 -20.68 -3.00
C LYS A 232 13.83 -22.14 -3.20
N THR A 233 12.64 -22.34 -3.71
CA THR A 233 12.11 -23.68 -4.00
C THR A 233 12.94 -24.39 -5.07
N ILE A 234 13.24 -23.72 -6.19
CA ILE A 234 14.05 -24.28 -7.27
C ILE A 234 15.46 -24.62 -6.79
N THR A 235 16.09 -23.78 -5.96
CA THR A 235 17.44 -24.07 -5.43
C THR A 235 17.48 -25.24 -4.45
N ASN A 236 16.37 -25.53 -3.77
CA ASN A 236 16.30 -26.65 -2.83
C ASN A 236 16.05 -27.99 -3.51
N ILE A 237 15.56 -27.99 -4.75
CA ILE A 237 15.29 -29.20 -5.52
C ILE A 237 16.55 -29.56 -6.31
N SER A 238 17.12 -30.73 -6.03
CA SER A 238 18.24 -31.29 -6.79
C SER A 238 17.86 -31.48 -8.27
N ILE A 239 18.59 -30.84 -9.18
CA ILE A 239 18.14 -30.59 -10.56
C ILE A 239 18.41 -31.78 -11.49
N LYS A 240 17.35 -32.33 -12.12
CA LYS A 240 17.40 -33.00 -13.44
C LYS A 240 16.90 -32.04 -14.53
N LEU A 241 17.34 -32.23 -15.78
CA LEU A 241 16.90 -31.45 -16.95
C LEU A 241 15.36 -31.43 -17.16
N VAL A 242 14.66 -32.49 -16.75
CA VAL A 242 13.19 -32.62 -16.83
C VAL A 242 12.47 -31.62 -15.90
N PHE A 243 13.00 -31.43 -14.69
CA PHE A 243 12.47 -30.45 -13.73
C PHE A 243 12.49 -29.03 -14.29
N ILE A 244 13.50 -28.69 -15.10
CA ILE A 244 13.66 -27.36 -15.69
C ILE A 244 12.51 -27.04 -16.67
N VAL A 245 12.05 -28.02 -17.46
CA VAL A 245 11.00 -27.80 -18.48
C VAL A 245 9.65 -27.51 -17.83
N SER A 246 9.26 -28.29 -16.82
CA SER A 246 7.99 -28.08 -16.11
C SER A 246 8.02 -26.83 -15.25
N CYS A 247 9.15 -26.53 -14.59
CA CYS A 247 9.37 -25.24 -13.93
C CYS A 247 9.18 -24.05 -14.88
N ILE A 248 9.60 -24.16 -16.15
CA ILE A 248 9.39 -23.11 -17.16
C ILE A 248 7.88 -22.95 -17.47
N GLY A 249 7.14 -24.05 -17.62
CA GLY A 249 5.68 -24.02 -17.80
C GLY A 249 4.96 -23.34 -16.63
N ASP A 250 5.31 -23.73 -15.41
CA ASP A 250 4.73 -23.23 -14.16
C ASP A 250 5.05 -21.73 -13.93
N THR A 251 6.30 -21.32 -14.14
CA THR A 251 6.73 -19.92 -14.00
C THR A 251 6.11 -19.01 -15.06
N ARG A 252 5.90 -19.49 -16.29
CA ARG A 252 5.15 -18.77 -17.32
C ARG A 252 3.71 -18.48 -16.86
N LYS A 253 3.03 -19.45 -16.26
CA LYS A 253 1.64 -19.27 -15.77
C LYS A 253 1.51 -18.30 -14.60
N ILE A 254 2.55 -18.15 -13.79
CA ILE A 254 2.62 -17.07 -12.79
C ILE A 254 2.80 -15.72 -13.46
N SER A 255 3.70 -15.60 -14.43
CA SER A 255 3.92 -14.34 -15.15
C SER A 255 2.62 -13.84 -15.81
N GLU A 256 1.86 -14.75 -16.44
CA GLU A 256 0.51 -14.45 -16.96
C GLU A 256 -0.46 -13.95 -15.88
N THR A 257 -0.32 -14.41 -14.63
CA THR A 257 -1.18 -13.98 -13.50
C THR A 257 -0.84 -12.56 -13.02
N PHE A 258 0.40 -12.10 -13.20
CA PHE A 258 0.81 -10.73 -12.87
C PHE A 258 0.62 -9.75 -14.03
N GLN A 259 0.44 -10.23 -15.25
CA GLN A 259 0.30 -9.41 -16.46
C GLN A 259 -0.83 -8.36 -16.41
N PRO A 260 -2.00 -8.61 -15.78
CA PRO A 260 -3.03 -7.58 -15.61
C PRO A 260 -2.63 -6.44 -14.65
N TYR A 261 -1.61 -6.64 -13.82
CA TYR A 261 -1.28 -5.79 -12.69
C TYR A 261 0.03 -5.01 -12.86
N SER A 262 0.82 -5.32 -13.89
CA SER A 262 2.15 -4.74 -14.11
C SER A 262 2.52 -4.73 -15.59
N SER A 263 2.86 -3.56 -16.11
CA SER A 263 3.44 -3.38 -17.46
C SER A 263 4.89 -3.87 -17.57
N HIS A 264 5.55 -4.15 -16.43
CA HIS A 264 6.96 -4.56 -16.33
C HIS A 264 7.13 -6.02 -15.83
N SER A 265 6.06 -6.82 -15.82
CA SER A 265 6.04 -8.18 -15.25
C SER A 265 7.00 -9.18 -15.91
N ASN A 266 7.53 -8.84 -17.10
CA ASN A 266 8.47 -9.67 -17.84
C ASN A 266 9.89 -9.70 -17.22
N ASP A 267 10.27 -8.69 -16.41
CA ASP A 267 11.67 -8.53 -15.97
C ASP A 267 12.04 -9.37 -14.73
N CYS A 268 11.10 -9.68 -13.83
CA CYS A 268 11.40 -10.54 -12.67
C CYS A 268 11.69 -12.00 -13.06
N PHE A 269 11.12 -12.49 -14.16
CA PHE A 269 11.32 -13.87 -14.63
C PHE A 269 12.59 -14.02 -15.49
N TYR A 270 13.28 -12.91 -15.82
CA TYR A 270 14.61 -12.95 -16.44
C TYR A 270 15.64 -13.61 -15.52
N VAL A 271 15.52 -13.51 -14.19
CA VAL A 271 16.48 -14.15 -13.26
C VAL A 271 16.47 -15.69 -13.38
N ILE A 272 15.29 -16.27 -13.66
CA ILE A 272 15.15 -17.71 -13.94
C ILE A 272 15.81 -18.06 -15.30
N GLN A 273 15.69 -17.19 -16.30
CA GLN A 273 16.39 -17.32 -17.58
C GLN A 273 17.92 -17.08 -17.48
N VAL A 274 18.40 -16.28 -16.52
CA VAL A 274 19.85 -16.02 -16.33
C VAL A 274 20.55 -17.24 -15.73
N LYS A 275 19.93 -17.97 -14.79
CA LYS A 275 20.49 -19.26 -14.30
C LYS A 275 20.53 -20.36 -15.37
N LYS A 276 19.72 -20.27 -16.43
CA LYS A 276 19.82 -21.12 -17.65
C LYS A 276 21.22 -21.05 -18.31
N ARG A 277 21.93 -19.93 -18.16
CA ARG A 277 23.30 -19.75 -18.67
C ARG A 277 24.39 -20.24 -17.70
N ALA A 278 24.08 -20.36 -16.41
CA ALA A 278 25.05 -20.80 -15.38
C ALA A 278 25.10 -22.32 -15.20
N VAL A 279 24.12 -23.07 -15.74
CA VAL A 279 24.02 -24.54 -15.70
C VAL A 279 24.30 -25.15 -17.10
N ARG A 280 24.95 -24.40 -18.00
CA ARG A 280 25.50 -24.89 -19.26
C ARG A 280 27.02 -24.96 -19.17
#